data_AF-A0A931CSJ6-F1
#
_entry.id   AF-A0A931CSJ6-F1
#
_cell.length_a   1.000
_cell.length_b   1.000
_cell.length_c   1.000
_cell.angle_alpha   90.00
_cell.angle_beta   90.00
_cell.angle_gamma   90.00
#
_symmetry.space_group_name_H-M   'P 1'
#
loop_
_entity.id
_entity.type
_entity.pdbx_description
1 polymer ?
#
loop_
_entity_poly.entity_id
_entity_poly.type
_entity_poly.pdbx_seq_one_letter_code
_entity_poly.pdbx_strand_id
1 'polypeptide(L)'
;MTEERTADAGESPLGSRHPEWDLMYRKGLPFGRIAELCHAPKSTVHRHLQVHGRTDPGLRQDHEANRPPLTGPHRRPTDAWTQRFNQLQLFMVTHQRPPATTGQQDTEPSLARWLSQQRSAARHGRLGHAAEEALDSLGNWRTPQRTLHDGQRWIHRLTELRSFIDQERRWPRYKGPRTEEERILGVWLHGQKQKHTRNTLTPAQIWFLDERVPGWSGLLRGQVPLPL
;
A
#
# COMPACT_ATOMS: atom_id res chain seq x y z
N MET A 1 -36.82 -44.38 31.38
CA MET A 1 -35.39 -44.57 31.73
C MET A 1 -34.66 -44.94 30.46
N THR A 2 -34.01 -44.06 29.72
CA THR A 2 -33.64 -42.64 29.87
C THR A 2 -33.26 -42.25 28.43
N GLU A 3 -33.95 -41.32 27.78
CA GLU A 3 -33.45 -39.95 27.48
C GLU A 3 -31.94 -39.93 27.17
N GLU A 4 -31.43 -39.35 26.08
CA GLU A 4 -31.95 -38.25 25.28
C GLU A 4 -31.10 -38.17 24.01
N ARG A 5 -31.73 -37.81 22.90
CA ARG A 5 -31.08 -37.49 21.64
C ARG A 5 -31.72 -36.22 21.15
N THR A 6 -31.02 -35.08 21.22
CA THR A 6 -31.16 -33.99 20.24
C THR A 6 -30.06 -32.95 20.44
N ALA A 7 -29.39 -32.66 19.33
CA ALA A 7 -28.49 -31.54 19.15
C ALA A 7 -29.27 -30.23 19.35
N ASP A 8 -28.73 -29.35 20.20
CA ASP A 8 -29.23 -27.98 20.31
C ASP A 8 -28.44 -27.06 19.37
N ALA A 9 -29.19 -26.43 18.48
CA ALA A 9 -28.71 -25.60 17.41
C ALA A 9 -28.84 -24.14 17.81
N GLY A 10 -27.70 -23.50 18.10
CA GLY A 10 -27.46 -22.09 17.74
C GLY A 10 -28.52 -21.05 18.12
N GLU A 11 -29.18 -21.18 19.27
CA GLU A 11 -30.08 -20.15 19.75
C GLU A 11 -29.27 -19.21 20.66
N SER A 12 -28.85 -18.06 20.12
CA SER A 12 -28.25 -16.99 20.92
C SER A 12 -29.31 -16.52 21.93
N PRO A 13 -29.20 -16.84 23.23
CA PRO A 13 -30.12 -16.29 24.20
C PRO A 13 -29.67 -14.86 24.46
N LEU A 14 -30.63 -13.94 24.63
CA LEU A 14 -30.46 -12.54 25.09
C LEU A 14 -30.26 -11.48 23.99
N GLY A 15 -31.37 -11.01 23.40
CA GLY A 15 -31.68 -9.57 23.21
C GLY A 15 -30.69 -8.65 22.50
N SER A 16 -29.71 -9.18 21.78
CA SER A 16 -28.66 -8.38 21.14
C SER A 16 -29.18 -7.58 19.97
N ARG A 17 -28.71 -6.33 19.87
CA ARG A 17 -28.96 -5.47 18.71
C ARG A 17 -28.16 -5.90 17.47
N HIS A 18 -27.07 -6.66 17.67
CA HIS A 18 -26.20 -7.16 16.61
C HIS A 18 -25.78 -8.60 16.93
N PRO A 19 -26.72 -9.57 16.87
CA PRO A 19 -26.43 -10.97 17.17
C PRO A 19 -25.33 -11.56 16.28
N GLU A 20 -25.15 -11.02 15.07
CA GLU A 20 -24.06 -11.37 14.16
C GLU A 20 -22.67 -11.00 14.71
N TRP A 21 -22.54 -9.88 15.44
CA TRP A 21 -21.27 -9.48 16.05
C TRP A 21 -20.94 -10.37 17.24
N ASP A 22 -21.93 -10.70 18.06
CA ASP A 22 -21.76 -11.60 19.20
C ASP A 22 -21.37 -13.00 18.74
N LEU A 23 -22.01 -13.51 17.69
CA LEU A 23 -21.67 -14.81 17.10
C LEU A 23 -20.24 -14.82 16.58
N MET A 24 -19.83 -13.81 15.79
CA MET A 24 -18.46 -13.73 15.28
C MET A 24 -17.44 -13.60 16.42
N TYR A 25 -17.77 -12.83 17.46
CA TYR A 25 -16.90 -12.65 18.62
C TYR A 25 -16.76 -13.95 19.42
N ARG A 26 -17.85 -14.68 19.66
CA ARG A 26 -17.83 -16.04 20.27
C ARG A 26 -17.02 -17.03 19.46
N LYS A 27 -17.01 -16.92 18.13
CA LYS A 27 -16.15 -17.73 17.24
C LYS A 27 -14.68 -17.32 17.26
N GLY A 28 -14.28 -16.43 18.17
CA GLY A 28 -12.88 -16.03 18.37
C GLY A 28 -12.41 -14.88 17.47
N LEU A 29 -13.27 -14.29 16.63
CA LEU A 29 -12.87 -13.16 15.81
C LEU A 29 -12.69 -11.92 16.69
N PRO A 30 -11.57 -11.17 16.56
CA PRO A 30 -11.41 -9.91 17.26
C PRO A 30 -12.38 -8.87 16.69
N PHE A 31 -12.88 -7.96 17.53
CA PHE A 31 -13.84 -6.92 17.14
C PHE A 31 -13.39 -6.07 15.94
N GLY A 32 -12.08 -5.88 15.73
CA GLY A 32 -11.54 -5.21 14.56
C GLY A 32 -11.82 -5.94 13.25
N ARG A 33 -11.76 -7.27 13.27
CA ARG A 33 -12.06 -8.12 12.10
C ARG A 33 -13.57 -8.19 11.85
N ILE A 34 -14.37 -8.23 12.91
CA ILE A 34 -15.83 -8.17 12.83
C ILE A 34 -16.26 -6.84 12.17
N ALA A 35 -15.68 -5.73 12.62
CA ALA A 35 -15.92 -4.41 12.03
C ALA A 35 -15.60 -4.36 10.53
N GLU A 36 -14.49 -4.98 10.09
CA GLU A 36 -14.14 -5.05 8.67
C GLU A 36 -15.14 -5.90 7.86
N LEU A 37 -15.48 -7.09 8.34
CA LEU A 37 -16.39 -8.02 7.66
C LEU A 37 -17.83 -7.49 7.59
N CYS A 38 -18.27 -6.78 8.62
CA CYS A 38 -19.61 -6.20 8.70
C CYS A 38 -19.66 -4.75 8.19
N HIS A 39 -18.54 -4.20 7.70
CA HIS A 39 -18.42 -2.80 7.27
C HIS A 39 -18.94 -1.79 8.32
N ALA A 40 -18.68 -2.08 9.59
CA ALA A 40 -19.14 -1.31 10.73
C ALA A 40 -17.97 -0.56 11.40
N PRO A 41 -18.21 0.59 12.07
CA PRO A 41 -17.15 1.29 12.80
C PRO A 41 -16.60 0.46 13.96
N LYS A 42 -15.27 0.32 14.05
CA LYS A 42 -14.57 -0.45 15.10
C LYS A 42 -15.01 -0.05 16.52
N SER A 43 -15.24 1.24 16.77
CA SER A 43 -15.71 1.80 18.04
C SER A 43 -17.13 1.34 18.42
N THR A 44 -18.00 1.16 17.43
CA THR A 44 -19.39 0.75 17.63
C THR A 44 -19.47 -0.74 17.97
N VAL A 45 -18.74 -1.58 17.22
CA VAL A 45 -18.62 -3.01 17.51
C VAL A 45 -17.99 -3.24 18.88
N HIS A 46 -16.92 -2.51 19.21
CA HIS A 46 -16.26 -2.61 20.50
C HIS A 46 -17.20 -2.26 21.67
N ARG A 47 -17.92 -1.13 21.57
CA ARG A 47 -18.89 -0.70 22.59
C ARG A 47 -20.03 -1.70 22.74
N HIS A 48 -20.55 -2.23 21.63
CA HIS A 48 -21.60 -3.25 21.65
C HIS A 48 -21.15 -4.51 22.42
N LEU A 49 -20.01 -5.09 22.05
CA LEU A 49 -19.45 -6.28 22.68
C LEU A 49 -19.07 -6.03 24.16
N GLN A 50 -18.63 -4.82 24.51
CA GLN A 50 -18.34 -4.45 25.89
C GLN A 50 -19.61 -4.39 26.76
N VAL A 51 -20.71 -3.85 26.22
CA VAL A 51 -22.00 -3.82 26.91
C VAL A 51 -22.59 -5.22 27.01
N HIS A 52 -22.58 -5.99 25.91
CA HIS A 52 -23.09 -7.36 25.90
C HIS A 52 -22.29 -8.31 26.78
N GLY A 53 -20.96 -8.20 26.78
CA GLY A 53 -20.08 -9.00 27.64
C GLY A 53 -20.23 -8.72 29.14
N ARG A 54 -20.95 -7.66 29.55
CA ARG A 54 -21.34 -7.45 30.95
C ARG A 54 -22.58 -8.26 31.32
N THR A 55 -23.49 -8.47 30.38
CA THR A 55 -24.74 -9.22 30.56
C THR A 55 -24.56 -10.71 30.31
N ASP A 56 -23.66 -11.06 29.40
CA ASP A 56 -23.26 -12.43 29.06
C ASP A 56 -21.77 -12.65 29.34
N PRO A 57 -21.42 -13.19 30.52
CA PRO A 57 -20.04 -13.53 30.87
C PRO A 57 -19.44 -14.63 29.97
N GLY A 58 -20.28 -15.50 29.40
CA GLY A 58 -19.87 -16.60 28.51
C GLY A 58 -19.33 -16.10 27.18
N LEU A 59 -19.82 -14.95 26.70
CA LEU A 59 -19.36 -14.29 25.47
C LEU A 59 -17.83 -14.16 25.40
N ARG A 60 -17.21 -13.71 26.50
CA ARG A 60 -15.77 -13.51 26.58
C ARG A 60 -15.00 -14.82 26.74
N GLN A 61 -15.57 -15.77 27.47
CA GLN A 61 -14.97 -17.09 27.67
C GLN A 61 -14.94 -17.88 26.36
N ASP A 62 -16.06 -17.88 25.62
CA ASP A 62 -16.17 -18.49 24.29
C ASP A 62 -15.22 -17.81 23.30
N HIS A 63 -15.12 -16.49 23.34
CA HIS A 63 -14.17 -15.75 22.50
C HIS A 63 -12.73 -16.19 22.74
N GLU A 64 -12.29 -16.28 24.00
CA GLU A 64 -10.92 -16.68 24.33
C GLU A 64 -10.67 -18.16 23.98
N ALA A 65 -11.65 -19.04 24.23
CA ALA A 65 -11.55 -20.47 23.91
C ALA A 65 -11.50 -20.75 22.40
N ASN A 66 -12.24 -19.97 21.60
CA ASN A 66 -12.27 -20.10 20.15
C ASN A 66 -11.31 -19.16 19.43
N ARG A 67 -10.54 -18.36 20.18
CA ARG A 67 -9.59 -17.41 19.60
C ARG A 67 -8.66 -18.18 18.67
N PRO A 68 -8.54 -17.76 17.39
CA PRO A 68 -7.62 -18.42 16.50
C PRO A 68 -6.22 -18.35 17.14
N PRO A 69 -5.50 -19.49 17.21
CA PRO A 69 -4.16 -19.51 17.77
C PRO A 69 -3.32 -18.44 17.08
N LEU A 70 -2.33 -17.88 17.79
CA LEU A 70 -1.37 -16.89 17.27
C LEU A 70 -0.41 -17.54 16.25
N THR A 71 -0.98 -18.15 15.22
CA THR A 71 -0.31 -18.95 14.19
C THR A 71 -0.70 -18.41 12.81
N GLY A 72 0.19 -18.61 11.84
CA GLY A 72 -0.01 -18.07 10.49
C GLY A 72 -0.12 -16.54 10.46
N PRO A 73 -1.09 -15.97 9.73
CA PRO A 73 -1.15 -14.53 9.45
C PRO A 73 -1.56 -13.66 10.66
N HIS A 74 -2.05 -14.25 11.76
CA HIS A 74 -2.45 -13.52 12.98
C HIS A 74 -1.37 -13.53 14.07
N ARG A 75 -0.17 -14.07 13.77
CA ARG A 75 0.95 -14.10 14.71
C ARG A 75 1.41 -12.68 15.02
N ARG A 76 1.64 -12.39 16.31
CA ARG A 76 2.29 -11.14 16.73
C ARG A 76 3.69 -11.04 16.11
N PRO A 77 4.13 -9.83 15.69
CA PRO A 77 5.51 -9.65 15.29
C PRO A 77 6.46 -10.06 16.42
N THR A 78 7.58 -10.67 16.08
CA THR A 78 8.61 -11.03 17.07
C THR A 78 9.30 -9.77 17.59
N ASP A 79 9.92 -9.83 18.76
CA ASP A 79 10.67 -8.69 19.32
C ASP A 79 11.76 -8.18 18.35
N ALA A 80 12.43 -9.10 17.64
CA ALA A 80 13.38 -8.76 16.59
C ALA A 80 12.74 -8.02 15.41
N TRP A 81 11.50 -8.37 15.04
CA TRP A 81 10.75 -7.65 14.02
C TRP A 81 10.38 -6.25 14.50
N THR A 82 9.88 -6.13 15.73
CA THR A 82 9.50 -4.86 16.37
C THR A 82 10.70 -3.90 16.48
N GLN A 83 11.87 -4.42 16.86
CA GLN A 83 13.10 -3.63 16.91
C GLN A 83 13.50 -3.09 15.52
N ARG A 84 13.43 -3.92 14.48
CA ARG A 84 13.71 -3.51 13.10
C ARG A 84 12.69 -2.50 12.58
N PHE A 85 11.41 -2.68 12.92
CA PHE A 85 10.36 -1.72 12.62
C PHE A 85 10.64 -0.35 13.26
N ASN A 86 11.00 -0.32 14.55
CA ASN A 86 11.34 0.93 15.23
C ASN A 86 12.56 1.64 14.60
N GLN A 87 13.58 0.89 14.19
CA GLN A 87 14.72 1.44 13.45
C GLN A 87 14.29 2.03 12.10
N LEU A 88 13.40 1.35 11.37
CA LEU A 88 12.85 1.85 10.11
C LEU A 88 12.01 3.12 10.33
N GLN A 89 11.13 3.12 11.32
CA GLN A 89 10.29 4.28 11.65
C GLN A 89 11.17 5.49 11.98
N LEU A 90 12.17 5.33 12.84
CA LEU A 90 13.12 6.39 13.16
C LEU A 90 13.84 6.90 11.91
N PHE A 91 14.33 5.99 11.06
CA PHE A 91 14.99 6.38 9.81
C PHE A 91 14.07 7.18 8.89
N MET A 92 12.82 6.74 8.72
CA MET A 92 11.85 7.41 7.85
C MET A 92 11.44 8.78 8.40
N VAL A 93 11.33 8.94 9.72
CA VAL A 93 11.09 10.25 10.35
C VAL A 93 12.28 11.18 10.14
N THR A 94 13.51 10.70 10.36
CA THR A 94 14.72 11.52 10.27
C THR A 94 15.05 11.93 8.83
N HIS A 95 14.93 11.01 7.87
CA HIS A 95 15.39 11.24 6.50
C HIS A 95 14.27 11.51 5.50
N GLN A 96 13.00 11.37 5.91
CA GLN A 96 11.80 11.54 5.06
C GLN A 96 11.86 10.74 3.74
N ARG A 97 12.66 9.67 3.71
CA ARG A 97 12.84 8.77 2.57
C ARG A 97 12.95 7.33 3.06
N PRO A 98 12.56 6.33 2.24
CA PRO A 98 12.82 4.95 2.57
C PRO A 98 14.33 4.64 2.48
N PRO A 99 14.83 3.68 3.26
CA PRO A 99 16.25 3.30 3.24
C PRO A 99 16.67 2.72 1.88
N ALA A 100 17.90 3.02 1.46
CA ALA A 100 18.48 2.55 0.21
C ALA A 100 19.58 1.50 0.44
N THR A 101 19.70 0.53 -0.47
CA THR A 101 20.77 -0.49 -0.42
C THR A 101 22.16 0.08 -0.67
N THR A 102 22.23 1.28 -1.24
CA THR A 102 23.47 2.03 -1.53
C THR A 102 23.66 3.20 -0.56
N GLY A 103 22.98 3.18 0.59
CA GLY A 103 23.14 4.18 1.64
C GLY A 103 24.54 4.23 2.22
N GLN A 104 25.00 5.40 2.63
CA GLN A 104 26.31 5.59 3.28
C GLN A 104 26.30 5.27 4.78
N GLN A 105 25.12 5.18 5.41
CA GLN A 105 25.02 4.80 6.82
C GLN A 105 25.09 3.28 6.96
N ASP A 106 25.88 2.77 7.89
CA ASP A 106 26.10 1.33 8.10
C ASP A 106 24.81 0.52 8.30
N THR A 107 23.77 1.14 8.88
CA THR A 107 22.49 0.49 9.14
C THR A 107 21.51 0.58 7.96
N GLU A 108 21.67 1.53 7.05
CA GLU A 108 20.73 1.82 5.96
C GLU A 108 20.62 0.66 4.96
N PRO A 109 21.71 0.05 4.44
CA PRO A 109 21.62 -1.11 3.56
C PRO A 109 20.92 -2.30 4.23
N SER A 110 21.10 -2.48 5.54
CA SER A 110 20.46 -3.55 6.31
C SER A 110 18.94 -3.35 6.40
N LEU A 111 18.50 -2.11 6.66
CA LEU A 111 17.08 -1.76 6.71
C LEU A 111 16.42 -1.84 5.33
N ALA A 112 17.12 -1.44 4.26
CA ALA A 112 16.64 -1.56 2.89
C ALA A 112 16.41 -3.03 2.48
N ARG A 113 17.32 -3.93 2.87
CA ARG A 113 17.17 -5.38 2.65
C ARG A 113 16.00 -5.94 3.45
N TRP A 114 15.88 -5.57 4.72
CA TRP A 114 14.76 -5.99 5.57
C TRP A 114 13.41 -5.54 5.00
N LEU A 115 13.29 -4.27 4.60
CA LEU A 115 12.08 -3.72 3.98
C LEU A 115 11.73 -4.43 2.66
N SER A 116 12.74 -4.80 1.87
CA SER A 116 12.54 -5.58 0.65
C SER A 116 12.01 -7.00 0.94
N GLN A 117 12.45 -7.63 2.02
CA GLN A 117 11.90 -8.91 2.48
C GLN A 117 10.44 -8.74 2.92
N GLN A 118 10.09 -7.66 3.65
CA GLN A 118 8.70 -7.40 4.06
C GLN A 118 7.78 -7.19 2.85
N ARG A 119 8.21 -6.44 1.83
CA ARG A 119 7.47 -6.25 0.58
C ARG A 119 7.25 -7.57 -0.15
N SER A 120 8.28 -8.40 -0.22
CA SER A 120 8.17 -9.74 -0.80
C SER A 120 7.19 -10.60 -0.01
N ALA A 121 7.27 -10.60 1.32
CA ALA A 121 6.35 -11.34 2.18
C ALA A 121 4.89 -10.89 1.97
N ALA A 122 4.63 -9.58 1.90
CA ALA A 122 3.30 -9.04 1.62
C ALA A 122 2.78 -9.46 0.24
N ARG A 123 3.61 -9.39 -0.82
CA ARG A 123 3.23 -9.82 -2.17
C ARG A 123 2.85 -11.30 -2.24
N HIS A 124 3.44 -12.14 -1.41
CA HIS A 124 3.13 -13.57 -1.35
C HIS A 124 2.12 -13.93 -0.24
N GLY A 125 1.49 -12.94 0.42
CA GLY A 125 0.53 -13.18 1.50
C GLY A 125 1.11 -13.85 2.75
N ARG A 126 2.43 -13.77 2.95
CA ARG A 126 3.16 -14.36 4.09
C ARG A 126 3.42 -13.37 5.22
N LEU A 127 3.14 -12.09 5.00
CA LEU A 127 3.24 -11.07 6.02
C LEU A 127 2.01 -11.17 6.93
N GLY A 128 2.24 -11.29 8.25
CA GLY A 128 1.13 -11.30 9.20
C GLY A 128 0.41 -9.96 9.24
N HIS A 129 -0.91 -9.97 9.46
CA HIS A 129 -1.75 -8.77 9.48
C HIS A 129 -1.22 -7.69 10.43
N ALA A 130 -0.79 -8.07 11.62
CA ALA A 130 -0.24 -7.13 12.60
C ALA A 130 1.05 -6.44 12.10
N ALA A 131 1.89 -7.14 11.34
CA ALA A 131 3.10 -6.58 10.73
C ALA A 131 2.76 -5.69 9.52
N GLU A 132 1.73 -6.07 8.76
CA GLU A 132 1.23 -5.30 7.63
C GLU A 132 0.60 -3.97 8.07
N GLU A 133 -0.30 -3.99 9.06
CA GLU A 133 -0.91 -2.79 9.65
C GLU A 133 0.14 -1.82 10.21
N ALA A 134 1.15 -2.35 10.93
CA ALA A 134 2.24 -1.55 11.46
C ALA A 134 3.05 -0.88 10.34
N LEU A 135 3.38 -1.62 9.27
CA LEU A 135 4.08 -1.02 8.13
C LEU A 135 3.21 -0.04 7.34
N ASP A 136 1.91 -0.31 7.16
CA ASP A 136 0.97 0.58 6.46
C ASP A 136 0.84 1.94 7.17
N SER A 137 1.04 2.00 8.48
CA SER A 137 1.14 3.28 9.21
C SER A 137 2.30 4.18 8.76
N LEU A 138 3.33 3.62 8.11
CA LEU A 138 4.44 4.37 7.52
C LEU A 138 4.12 4.89 6.10
N GLY A 139 2.98 4.49 5.52
CA GLY A 139 2.45 4.91 4.21
C GLY A 139 3.25 4.39 3.01
N ASN A 140 4.45 4.92 2.79
CA ASN A 140 5.24 4.72 1.56
C ASN A 140 6.14 3.48 1.58
N TRP A 141 5.95 2.59 2.55
CA TRP A 141 6.83 1.44 2.73
C TRP A 141 6.72 0.43 1.58
N ARG A 142 5.60 0.37 0.85
CA ARG A 142 5.39 -0.57 -0.28
C ARG A 142 6.09 -0.13 -1.56
N THR A 143 6.33 1.16 -1.75
CA THR A 143 6.94 1.70 -2.97
C THR A 143 8.45 1.47 -2.95
N PRO A 144 9.02 0.72 -3.92
CA PRO A 144 10.46 0.56 -4.01
C PRO A 144 11.15 1.92 -4.18
N GLN A 145 12.29 2.12 -3.50
CA GLN A 145 13.08 3.35 -3.63
C GLN A 145 13.49 3.59 -5.10
N ARG A 146 13.77 2.50 -5.84
CA ARG A 146 14.03 2.56 -7.27
C ARG A 146 12.86 3.21 -8.03
N THR A 147 11.62 2.86 -7.71
CA THR A 147 10.42 3.45 -8.33
C THR A 147 10.30 4.94 -8.00
N LEU A 148 10.62 5.34 -6.76
CA LEU A 148 10.65 6.76 -6.38
C LEU A 148 11.73 7.54 -7.15
N HIS A 149 12.96 7.01 -7.20
CA HIS A 149 14.08 7.63 -7.93
C HIS A 149 13.81 7.68 -9.44
N ASP A 150 13.25 6.61 -10.01
CA ASP A 150 12.87 6.57 -11.43
C ASP A 150 11.79 7.63 -11.72
N GLY A 151 10.83 7.81 -10.82
CA GLY A 151 9.83 8.88 -10.88
C GLY A 151 10.45 10.28 -10.80
N GLN A 152 11.34 10.53 -9.84
CA GLN A 152 12.05 11.80 -9.71
C GLN A 152 12.89 12.12 -10.94
N ARG A 153 13.65 11.14 -11.44
CA ARG A 153 14.43 11.28 -12.68
C ARG A 153 13.53 11.57 -13.87
N TRP A 154 12.37 10.91 -13.95
CA TRP A 154 11.39 11.16 -14.99
C TRP A 154 10.84 12.59 -14.95
N ILE A 155 10.47 13.08 -13.76
CA ILE A 155 10.01 14.48 -13.56
C ILE A 155 11.12 15.47 -13.90
N HIS A 156 12.35 15.22 -13.47
CA HIS A 156 13.49 16.08 -13.79
C HIS A 156 13.72 16.18 -15.31
N ARG A 157 13.71 15.05 -16.02
CA ARG A 157 13.83 15.01 -17.48
C ARG A 157 12.67 15.69 -18.20
N LEU A 158 11.45 15.59 -17.67
CA LEU A 158 10.29 16.34 -18.18
C LEU A 158 10.49 17.85 -18.04
N THR A 159 10.99 18.30 -16.88
CA THR A 159 11.30 19.72 -16.65
C THR A 159 12.39 20.21 -17.59
N GLU A 160 13.47 19.45 -17.79
CA GLU A 160 14.53 19.81 -18.75
C GLU A 160 14.00 19.86 -20.19
N LEU A 161 13.14 18.91 -20.57
CA LEU A 161 12.49 18.92 -21.89
C LEU A 161 11.65 20.18 -22.11
N ARG A 162 10.84 20.55 -21.12
CA ARG A 162 10.04 21.77 -21.18
C ARG A 162 10.93 23.00 -21.32
N SER A 163 11.94 23.14 -20.47
CA SER A 163 12.89 24.26 -20.53
C SER A 163 13.59 24.36 -21.89
N PHE A 164 13.98 23.23 -22.48
CA PHE A 164 14.59 23.20 -23.80
C PHE A 164 13.62 23.71 -24.89
N ILE A 165 12.36 23.29 -24.85
CA ILE A 165 11.34 23.73 -25.82
C ILE A 165 11.04 25.23 -25.63
N ASP A 166 10.99 25.72 -24.40
CA ASP A 166 10.75 27.13 -24.11
C ASP A 166 11.89 28.02 -24.63
N GLN A 167 13.15 27.57 -24.49
CA GLN A 167 14.35 28.31 -24.95
C GLN A 167 14.57 28.24 -26.46
N GLU A 168 14.56 27.03 -27.01
CA GLU A 168 14.96 26.78 -28.41
C GLU A 168 13.76 26.84 -29.37
N ARG A 169 12.54 26.91 -28.85
CA ARG A 169 11.26 26.93 -29.60
C ARG A 169 11.15 25.78 -30.61
N ARG A 170 11.81 24.66 -30.32
CA ARG A 170 11.90 23.47 -31.17
C ARG A 170 11.98 22.20 -30.34
N TRP A 171 11.65 21.07 -30.98
CA TRP A 171 11.79 19.76 -30.37
C TRP A 171 13.24 19.27 -30.39
N PRO A 172 13.71 18.58 -29.32
CA PRO A 172 15.04 17.99 -29.30
C PRO A 172 15.15 16.87 -30.32
N ARG A 173 16.25 16.86 -31.08
CA ARG A 173 16.48 15.88 -32.14
C ARG A 173 17.26 14.70 -31.61
N TYR A 174 16.72 13.51 -31.85
CA TYR A 174 17.47 12.26 -31.61
C TYR A 174 18.61 12.07 -32.63
N LYS A 175 18.43 12.52 -33.89
CA LYS A 175 19.44 12.44 -34.96
C LYS A 175 20.06 13.82 -35.21
N GLY A 176 21.39 13.89 -35.15
CA GLY A 176 22.15 15.14 -35.33
C GLY A 176 21.89 16.20 -34.25
N PRO A 177 21.98 15.84 -32.95
CA PRO A 177 21.81 16.82 -31.87
C PRO A 177 22.94 17.86 -31.90
N ARG A 178 22.63 19.11 -31.56
CA ARG A 178 23.65 20.17 -31.49
C ARG A 178 24.46 20.11 -30.20
N THR A 179 23.83 19.62 -29.13
CA THR A 179 24.45 19.49 -27.80
C THR A 179 24.16 18.13 -27.20
N GLU A 180 24.92 17.76 -26.17
CA GLU A 180 24.72 16.50 -25.45
C GLU A 180 23.38 16.49 -24.70
N GLU A 181 22.94 17.63 -24.18
CA GLU A 181 21.64 17.82 -23.53
C GLU A 181 20.51 17.53 -24.52
N GLU A 182 20.60 18.07 -25.75
CA GLU A 182 19.61 17.80 -26.80
C GLU A 182 19.55 16.30 -27.14
N ARG A 183 20.69 15.62 -27.19
CA ARG A 183 20.76 14.17 -27.44
C ARG A 183 20.04 13.38 -26.36
N ILE A 184 20.33 13.68 -25.10
CA ILE A 184 19.73 13.02 -23.93
C ILE A 184 18.21 13.19 -23.95
N LEU A 185 17.73 14.41 -24.18
CA LEU A 185 16.30 14.71 -24.24
C LEU A 185 15.63 14.05 -25.45
N GLY A 186 16.27 14.04 -26.61
CA GLY A 186 15.78 13.39 -27.82
C GLY A 186 15.62 11.87 -27.65
N VAL A 187 16.61 11.21 -27.03
CA VAL A 187 16.54 9.78 -26.67
C VAL A 187 15.42 9.52 -25.67
N TRP A 188 15.32 10.35 -24.62
CA TRP A 188 14.32 10.19 -23.58
C TRP A 188 12.90 10.34 -24.12
N LEU A 189 12.65 11.37 -24.95
CA LEU A 189 11.35 11.62 -25.59
C LEU A 189 10.98 10.48 -26.55
N HIS A 190 11.94 9.97 -27.33
CA HIS A 190 11.71 8.80 -28.18
C HIS A 190 11.30 7.58 -27.34
N GLY A 191 11.95 7.37 -26.19
CA GLY A 191 11.59 6.31 -25.24
C GLY A 191 10.16 6.46 -24.69
N GLN A 192 9.72 7.69 -24.37
CA GLN A 192 8.33 7.93 -23.93
C GLN A 192 7.33 7.61 -25.06
N LYS A 193 7.60 8.05 -26.30
CA LYS A 193 6.75 7.71 -27.46
C LYS A 193 6.60 6.21 -27.64
N GLN A 194 7.70 5.45 -27.56
CA GLN A 194 7.64 3.99 -27.66
C GLN A 194 6.80 3.37 -26.52
N LYS A 195 6.95 3.84 -25.28
CA LYS A 195 6.14 3.37 -24.16
C LYS A 195 4.66 3.67 -24.35
N HIS A 196 4.33 4.80 -24.96
CA HIS A 196 2.97 5.22 -25.25
C HIS A 196 2.34 4.32 -26.30
N THR A 197 3.04 4.07 -27.42
CA THR A 197 2.59 3.12 -28.45
C THR A 197 2.42 1.70 -27.91
N ARG A 198 3.18 1.32 -26.88
CA ARG A 198 3.07 0.02 -26.20
C ARG A 198 2.04 0.01 -25.06
N ASN A 199 1.32 1.10 -24.80
CA ASN A 199 0.38 1.24 -23.67
C ASN A 199 1.01 0.89 -22.30
N THR A 200 2.30 1.17 -22.12
CA THR A 200 3.05 0.92 -20.87
C THR A 200 3.33 2.19 -20.06
N LEU A 201 2.90 3.33 -20.58
CA LEU A 201 2.99 4.63 -19.93
C LEU A 201 1.86 4.76 -18.92
N THR A 202 2.14 5.21 -17.70
CA THR A 202 1.07 5.33 -16.69
C THR A 202 0.17 6.52 -17.02
N PRO A 203 -1.14 6.49 -16.63
CA PRO A 203 -2.05 7.61 -16.87
C PRO A 203 -1.52 8.94 -16.31
N ALA A 204 -0.89 8.90 -15.14
CA ALA A 204 -0.28 10.09 -14.53
C ALA A 204 0.86 10.66 -15.39
N GLN A 205 1.73 9.81 -15.95
CA GLN A 205 2.82 10.25 -16.81
C GLN A 205 2.32 10.83 -18.13
N ILE A 206 1.26 10.27 -18.72
CA ILE A 206 0.60 10.82 -19.91
C ILE A 206 0.06 12.21 -19.60
N TRP A 207 -0.70 12.35 -18.51
CA TRP A 207 -1.24 13.63 -18.08
C TRP A 207 -0.15 14.69 -17.87
N PHE A 208 0.95 14.35 -17.19
CA PHE A 208 2.07 15.28 -17.00
C PHE A 208 2.75 15.68 -18.32
N LEU A 209 2.88 14.76 -19.28
CA LEU A 209 3.44 15.06 -20.59
C LEU A 209 2.50 15.97 -21.40
N ASP A 210 1.20 15.69 -21.40
CA ASP A 210 0.21 16.50 -22.10
C ASP A 210 0.13 17.93 -21.52
N GLU A 211 0.14 18.05 -20.20
CA GLU A 211 0.07 19.33 -19.48
C GLU A 211 1.35 20.17 -19.65
N ARG A 212 2.53 19.54 -19.50
CA ARG A 212 3.81 20.30 -19.48
C ARG A 212 4.41 20.49 -20.86
N VAL A 213 4.15 19.57 -21.79
CA VAL A 213 4.78 19.51 -23.11
C VAL A 213 3.73 19.12 -24.17
N PRO A 214 2.73 19.98 -24.43
CA PRO A 214 1.65 19.66 -25.36
C PRO A 214 2.21 19.34 -26.77
N GLY A 215 1.64 18.32 -27.41
CA GLY A 215 2.08 17.85 -28.73
C GLY A 215 3.27 16.88 -28.71
N TRP A 216 3.76 16.48 -27.53
CA TRP A 216 4.88 15.53 -27.39
C TRP A 216 4.63 14.20 -28.10
N SER A 217 3.40 13.72 -28.15
CA SER A 217 3.02 12.43 -28.76
C SER A 217 2.94 12.50 -30.29
N GLY A 218 2.98 13.70 -30.88
CA GLY A 218 2.82 13.90 -32.32
C GLY A 218 1.45 13.42 -32.80
N LEU A 219 0.38 14.06 -32.31
CA LEU A 219 -1.01 13.85 -32.76
C LEU A 219 -1.37 12.38 -33.04
N LEU A 220 -1.69 11.63 -31.99
CA LEU A 220 -2.49 10.43 -32.21
C LEU A 220 -3.88 10.85 -32.70
N ARG A 221 -4.27 10.29 -33.84
CA ARG A 221 -5.64 10.31 -34.36
C ARG A 221 -6.61 10.01 -33.19
N GLY A 222 -7.52 10.92 -32.91
CA GLY A 222 -8.76 10.61 -32.20
C GLY A 222 -8.94 11.16 -30.79
N GLN A 223 -8.06 12.00 -30.24
CA GLN A 223 -8.39 12.74 -29.02
C GLN A 223 -8.87 14.15 -29.36
N VAL A 224 -10.19 14.33 -29.24
CA VAL A 224 -10.87 15.63 -29.23
C VAL A 224 -10.34 16.44 -28.04
N PRO A 225 -9.95 17.72 -28.22
CA PRO A 225 -9.58 18.55 -27.09
C PRO A 225 -10.80 18.76 -26.19
N LEU A 226 -10.63 18.59 -24.88
CA LEU A 226 -11.66 18.97 -23.90
C LEU A 226 -11.97 20.47 -24.07
N PRO A 227 -13.25 20.87 -24.13
CA PRO A 227 -13.60 22.27 -24.24
C PRO A 227 -13.25 23.00 -22.94
N LEU A 228 -12.78 24.24 -23.10
CA LEU A 228 -12.68 25.23 -22.02
C LEU A 228 -14.06 25.60 -21.49
#